data_AF-A0A3M0ZXU7-F1
#
_entry.id   AF-A0A3M0ZXU7-F1
#
_cell.length_a   1.000
_cell.length_b   1.000
_cell.length_c   1.000
_cell.angle_alpha   90.00
_cell.angle_beta   90.00
_cell.angle_gamma   90.00
#
_symmetry.space_group_name_H-M   'P 1'
#
loop_
_entity.id
_entity.type
_entity.pdbx_description
1 polymer ?
#
loop_
_entity_poly.entity_id
_entity_poly.type
_entity_poly.pdbx_seq_one_letter_code
_entity_poly.pdbx_strand_id
1 'polypeptide(L)'
;MFSTSLSFTLEAAVREASYRKHRYFCVEHLLYALLFDHEVKEILINCGANIDNLLTDLKEYFNTELEKVDDDSQERPAPIQTPAVQRVLQHSIVHASSAGKDVITSKDVLVSLFSETDSHAVYFLSKQNITKLDVTEYISHGISKVQSEGEEEGELVEEFQEESREDIDLEGESLPNTDRALKVLLKYTEELTEKAKAGELDPVIGRDSEIERAIKILSRRQKNNPLFLGDPGVGKTAMAHGIAQRIADGDVPEPLKGVRLFCLEVGTLIAGTKFRGEFEERLRAIVKALNSMPGSILFIDEIHNIVGAGATGTGSMDAANLLKPALAGGKIRCIGSTTYEDYKKSFEKDRALSRRFSVIELLEPTVEETVEPEDVTDALTEMPE
;
A
#
# COMPACT_ATOMS: atom_id res chain seq x y z
N MET A 1 29.16 8.99 3.90
CA MET A 1 29.01 10.46 4.07
C MET A 1 27.71 10.72 4.84
N PHE A 2 27.61 11.73 5.70
CA PHE A 2 26.31 12.07 6.32
C PHE A 2 25.46 12.88 5.34
N SER A 3 24.14 12.64 5.33
CA SER A 3 23.22 13.48 4.57
C SER A 3 23.19 14.90 5.14
N THR A 4 22.87 15.88 4.31
CA THR A 4 22.74 17.27 4.74
C THR A 4 21.71 17.43 5.86
N SER A 5 20.57 16.73 5.78
CA SER A 5 19.55 16.72 6.84
C SER A 5 20.12 16.16 8.15
N LEU A 6 20.82 15.03 8.10
CA LEU A 6 21.42 14.44 9.29
C LEU A 6 22.47 15.36 9.92
N SER A 7 23.30 16.04 9.12
CA SER A 7 24.26 17.02 9.63
C SER A 7 23.55 18.15 10.39
N PHE A 8 22.46 18.71 9.85
CA PHE A 8 21.66 19.71 10.56
C PHE A 8 21.05 19.18 11.86
N THR A 9 20.56 17.95 11.86
CA THR A 9 19.99 17.29 13.04
C THR A 9 21.04 17.08 14.14
N LEU A 10 22.25 16.63 13.78
CA LEU A 10 23.35 16.46 14.73
C LEU A 10 23.79 17.80 15.33
N GLU A 11 23.92 18.83 14.50
CA GLU A 11 24.21 20.17 15.01
C GLU A 11 23.11 20.71 15.92
N ALA A 12 21.84 20.48 15.58
CA ALA A 12 20.72 20.88 16.42
C ALA A 12 20.75 20.18 17.79
N ALA A 13 21.11 18.89 17.83
CA ALA A 13 21.26 18.14 19.07
C ALA A 13 22.36 18.71 19.98
N VAL A 14 23.52 19.07 19.39
CA VAL A 14 24.63 19.72 20.12
C VAL A 14 24.24 21.12 20.59
N ARG A 15 23.52 21.88 19.76
CA ARG A 15 23.01 23.21 20.12
C ARG A 15 22.02 23.13 21.27
N GLU A 16 21.14 22.13 21.30
CA GLU A 16 20.18 21.96 22.40
C GLU A 16 20.89 21.68 23.74
N ALA A 17 21.89 20.79 23.73
CA ALA A 17 22.72 20.54 24.92
C ALA A 17 23.43 21.81 25.41
N SER A 18 23.99 22.58 24.46
CA SER A 18 24.67 23.85 24.75
C SER A 18 23.72 24.92 25.29
N TYR A 19 22.53 25.05 24.70
CA TYR A 19 21.50 26.01 25.09
C TYR A 19 21.02 25.77 26.52
N ARG A 20 20.83 24.49 26.90
CA ARG A 20 20.43 24.10 28.25
C ARG A 20 21.56 24.09 29.28
N LYS A 21 22.77 24.41 28.85
CA LYS A 21 24.01 24.35 29.64
C LYS A 21 24.31 22.94 30.16
N HIS A 22 23.94 21.90 29.45
CA HIS A 22 24.25 20.53 29.87
C HIS A 22 25.72 20.22 29.67
N ARG A 23 26.33 19.56 30.66
CA ARG A 23 27.74 19.14 30.58
C ARG A 23 28.00 18.13 29.47
N TYR A 24 27.01 17.29 29.17
CA TYR A 24 27.13 16.16 28.27
C TYR A 24 26.14 16.23 27.11
N PHE A 25 26.62 15.84 25.93
CA PHE A 25 25.80 15.56 24.76
C PHE A 25 25.53 14.04 24.70
N CYS A 26 24.30 13.67 25.08
CA CYS A 26 23.83 12.29 25.23
C CYS A 26 22.84 11.86 24.13
N VAL A 27 22.47 10.58 24.13
CA VAL A 27 21.55 9.96 23.16
C VAL A 27 20.14 10.58 23.21
N GLU A 28 19.74 11.11 24.35
CA GLU A 28 18.47 11.80 24.57
C GLU A 28 18.40 13.12 23.78
N HIS A 29 19.51 13.86 23.69
CA HIS A 29 19.59 15.05 22.84
C HIS A 29 19.50 14.68 21.36
N LEU A 30 20.09 13.54 21.00
CA LEU A 30 20.02 13.01 19.65
C LEU A 30 18.58 12.63 19.29
N LEU A 31 17.88 11.89 20.15
CA LEU A 31 16.45 11.59 19.98
C LEU A 31 15.64 12.88 19.90
N TYR A 32 15.87 13.83 20.80
CA TYR A 32 15.17 15.11 20.80
C TYR A 32 15.28 15.84 19.47
N ALA A 33 16.48 15.95 18.90
CA ALA A 33 16.69 16.58 17.60
C ALA A 33 16.06 15.78 16.46
N LEU A 34 16.14 14.44 16.51
CA LEU A 34 15.51 13.55 15.53
C LEU A 34 13.98 13.72 15.46
N LEU A 35 13.30 14.08 16.56
CA LEU A 35 11.85 14.33 16.55
C LEU A 35 11.42 15.54 15.71
N PHE A 36 12.37 16.38 15.28
CA PHE A 36 12.14 17.50 14.37
C PHE A 36 12.50 17.17 12.91
N ASP A 37 13.14 16.04 12.66
CA ASP A 37 13.34 15.54 11.31
C ASP A 37 12.02 14.94 10.79
N HIS A 38 11.54 15.43 9.65
CA HIS A 38 10.23 15.07 9.11
C HIS A 38 10.08 13.57 8.90
N GLU A 39 11.11 12.92 8.33
CA GLU A 39 11.06 11.50 8.03
C GLU A 39 11.06 10.66 9.31
N VAL A 40 11.85 11.04 10.32
CA VAL A 40 11.87 10.34 11.61
C VAL A 40 10.54 10.50 12.34
N LYS A 41 9.96 11.70 12.30
CA LYS A 41 8.66 11.99 12.91
C LYS A 41 7.58 11.11 12.30
N GLU A 42 7.55 11.00 10.98
CA GLU A 42 6.62 10.14 10.25
C GLU A 42 6.78 8.67 10.64
N ILE A 43 8.02 8.17 10.68
CA ILE A 43 8.32 6.79 11.09
C ILE A 43 7.76 6.51 12.49
N LEU A 44 8.08 7.38 13.45
CA LEU A 44 7.67 7.20 14.84
C LEU A 44 6.14 7.28 15.00
N ILE A 45 5.47 8.23 14.35
CA ILE A 45 4.00 8.34 14.35
C ILE A 45 3.39 7.05 13.83
N ASN A 46 3.88 6.52 12.71
CA ASN A 46 3.37 5.29 12.13
C ASN A 46 3.67 4.05 12.99
N CYS A 47 4.72 4.08 13.82
CA CYS A 47 4.97 3.08 14.85
C CYS A 47 4.14 3.27 16.13
N GLY A 48 3.23 4.26 16.20
CA GLY A 48 2.36 4.51 17.35
C GLY A 48 2.90 5.52 18.36
N ALA A 49 3.94 6.28 18.01
CA ALA A 49 4.47 7.32 18.88
C ALA A 49 3.55 8.54 18.96
N ASN A 50 3.32 9.01 20.17
CA ASN A 50 2.90 10.38 20.42
C ASN A 50 4.15 11.27 20.59
N ILE A 51 4.42 12.09 19.58
CA ILE A 51 5.60 12.94 19.52
C ILE A 51 5.61 14.01 20.62
N ASP A 52 4.45 14.58 20.95
CA ASP A 52 4.34 15.61 21.99
C ASP A 52 4.67 15.04 23.39
N ASN A 53 4.23 13.81 23.65
CA ASN A 53 4.58 13.10 24.87
C ASN A 53 6.07 12.79 24.94
N LEU A 54 6.69 12.32 23.84
CA LEU A 54 8.14 12.10 23.78
C LEU A 54 8.92 13.40 24.04
N LEU A 55 8.50 14.50 23.42
CA LEU A 55 9.10 15.82 23.63
C LEU A 55 8.95 16.30 25.09
N THR A 56 7.80 16.03 25.71
CA THR A 56 7.54 16.39 27.11
C THR A 56 8.44 15.58 28.06
N ASP A 57 8.45 14.26 27.91
CA ASP A 57 9.28 13.35 28.71
C ASP A 57 10.78 13.70 28.58
N LEU A 58 11.27 13.97 27.36
CA LEU A 58 12.65 14.38 27.12
C LEU A 58 12.99 15.73 27.75
N LYS A 59 12.09 16.73 27.64
CA LYS A 59 12.29 18.05 28.25
C LYS A 59 12.30 17.98 29.77
N GLU A 60 11.48 17.12 30.36
CA GLU A 60 11.48 16.88 31.81
C GLU A 60 12.81 16.26 32.24
N TYR A 61 13.24 15.18 31.59
CA TYR A 61 14.53 14.53 31.82
C TYR A 61 15.71 15.51 31.74
N PHE A 62 15.73 16.36 30.71
CA PHE A 62 16.71 17.42 30.55
C PHE A 62 16.75 18.40 31.73
N ASN A 63 15.60 18.69 32.33
CA ASN A 63 15.52 19.66 33.41
C ASN A 63 15.82 19.08 34.78
N THR A 64 15.59 17.78 34.99
CA THR A 64 15.68 17.14 36.31
C THR A 64 16.91 16.24 36.48
N GLU A 65 17.33 15.52 35.44
CA GLU A 65 18.34 14.46 35.56
C GLU A 65 19.73 14.85 35.04
N LEU A 66 19.82 15.85 34.15
CA LEU A 66 21.10 16.21 33.54
C LEU A 66 21.85 17.31 34.31
N GLU A 67 23.13 17.07 34.55
CA GLU A 67 24.05 18.03 35.17
C GLU A 67 24.21 19.28 34.28
N LYS A 68 23.90 20.44 34.87
CA LYS A 68 24.14 21.74 34.25
C LYS A 68 25.50 22.29 34.68
N VAL A 69 26.18 22.95 33.74
CA VAL A 69 27.43 23.65 34.01
C VAL A 69 27.10 25.03 34.57
N ASP A 70 27.45 25.24 35.85
CA ASP A 70 27.30 26.51 36.57
C ASP A 70 28.41 27.52 36.20
N ASP A 71 28.67 27.68 34.90
CA ASP A 71 29.62 28.67 34.39
C ASP A 71 28.89 29.75 33.60
N ASP A 72 28.90 30.99 34.10
CA ASP A 72 28.33 32.17 33.43
C ASP A 72 29.37 32.97 32.62
N SER A 73 30.56 32.39 32.38
CA SER A 73 31.55 32.94 31.46
C SER A 73 31.02 32.99 30.02
N GLN A 74 31.52 33.96 29.23
CA GLN A 74 31.14 34.09 27.81
C GLN A 74 31.77 33.01 26.91
N GLU A 75 32.77 32.27 27.38
CA GLU A 75 33.46 31.20 26.66
C GLU A 75 33.14 29.84 27.30
N ARG A 76 31.86 29.44 27.22
CA ARG A 76 31.46 28.13 27.72
C ARG A 76 32.06 26.99 26.87
N PRO A 77 32.59 25.94 27.50
CA PRO A 77 33.05 24.77 26.77
C PRO A 77 31.87 24.08 26.08
N ALA A 78 32.11 23.56 24.87
CA ALA A 78 31.14 22.73 24.17
C ALA A 78 30.80 21.47 25.00
N PRO A 79 29.56 20.96 24.95
CA PRO A 79 29.16 19.78 25.68
C PRO A 79 30.00 18.57 25.26
N ILE A 80 30.39 17.74 26.23
CA ILE A 80 31.21 16.56 25.98
C ILE A 80 30.31 15.47 25.39
N GLN A 81 30.61 15.00 24.19
CA GLN A 81 29.92 13.87 23.56
C GLN A 81 30.15 12.60 24.39
N THR A 82 29.07 11.89 24.74
CA THR A 82 29.20 10.63 25.48
C THR A 82 29.60 9.47 24.55
N PRO A 83 30.24 8.40 25.08
CA PRO A 83 30.56 7.21 24.31
C PRO A 83 29.33 6.53 23.68
N ALA A 84 28.16 6.64 24.30
CA ALA A 84 26.90 6.11 23.77
C ALA A 84 26.53 6.77 22.44
N VAL A 85 26.64 8.11 22.34
CA VAL A 85 26.40 8.82 21.07
C VAL A 85 27.41 8.37 20.01
N GLN A 86 28.69 8.20 20.39
CA GLN A 86 29.69 7.72 19.45
C GLN A 86 29.36 6.33 18.89
N ARG A 87 28.91 5.40 19.74
CA ARG A 87 28.47 4.06 19.31
C ARG A 87 27.26 4.12 18.38
N VAL A 88 26.25 4.94 18.69
CA VAL A 88 25.07 5.14 17.82
C VAL A 88 25.49 5.61 16.43
N LEU A 89 26.39 6.59 16.34
CA LEU A 89 26.89 7.07 15.05
C LEU A 89 27.70 5.99 14.31
N GLN A 90 28.58 5.26 15.00
CA GLN A 90 29.34 4.16 14.41
C GLN A 90 28.43 3.04 13.90
N HIS A 91 27.40 2.66 14.66
CA HIS A 91 26.42 1.67 14.23
C HIS A 91 25.61 2.16 13.02
N SER A 92 25.27 3.45 12.95
CA SER A 92 24.56 4.01 11.78
C SER A 92 25.39 3.91 10.50
N ILE A 93 26.72 4.07 10.60
CA ILE A 93 27.65 3.87 9.48
C ILE A 93 27.65 2.40 9.04
N VAL A 94 27.77 1.47 9.99
CA VAL A 94 27.78 0.03 9.69
C VAL A 94 26.46 -0.42 9.09
N HIS A 95 25.34 0.10 9.59
CA HIS A 95 23.98 -0.18 9.10
C HIS A 95 23.80 0.29 7.65
N ALA A 96 24.12 1.55 7.37
CA ALA A 96 24.04 2.11 6.02
C ALA A 96 24.97 1.37 5.03
N SER A 97 26.21 1.08 5.45
CA SER A 97 27.18 0.35 4.62
C SER A 97 26.75 -1.08 4.33
N SER A 98 26.13 -1.78 5.29
CA SER A 98 25.61 -3.14 5.08
C SER A 98 24.43 -3.18 4.12
N ALA A 99 23.68 -2.06 4.01
CA ALA A 99 22.60 -1.87 3.05
C ALA A 99 23.09 -1.33 1.68
N GLY A 100 24.40 -1.21 1.47
CA GLY A 100 24.97 -0.69 0.21
C GLY A 100 24.75 0.81 0.00
N LYS A 101 24.47 1.57 1.05
CA LYS A 101 24.25 3.02 0.98
C LYS A 101 25.53 3.79 1.29
N ASP A 102 25.88 4.72 0.42
CA ASP A 102 27.04 5.62 0.60
C ASP A 102 26.74 6.84 1.50
N VAL A 103 25.44 7.09 1.74
CA VAL A 103 24.92 8.21 2.53
C VAL A 103 24.16 7.68 3.74
N ILE A 104 24.48 8.22 4.90
CA ILE A 104 23.86 7.91 6.19
C ILE A 104 22.82 8.99 6.49
N THR A 105 21.63 8.57 6.88
CA THR A 105 20.46 9.43 7.09
C THR A 105 19.99 9.45 8.55
N SER A 106 19.07 10.35 8.88
CA SER A 106 18.44 10.42 10.21
C SER A 106 17.75 9.10 10.60
N LYS A 107 17.22 8.35 9.62
CA LYS A 107 16.61 7.02 9.81
C LYS A 107 17.63 5.99 10.32
N ASP A 108 18.83 6.00 9.76
CA ASP A 108 19.90 5.07 10.17
C ASP A 108 20.34 5.33 11.61
N VAL A 109 20.36 6.61 12.02
CA VAL A 109 20.64 7.01 13.40
C VAL A 109 19.51 6.60 14.35
N LEU A 110 18.25 6.79 13.95
CA LEU A 110 17.08 6.35 14.72
C LEU A 110 17.12 4.83 14.98
N VAL A 111 17.37 4.01 13.95
CA VAL A 111 17.47 2.55 14.11
C VAL A 111 18.64 2.16 15.02
N SER A 112 19.76 2.86 14.90
CA SER A 112 20.97 2.61 15.69
C SER A 112 20.81 3.02 17.15
N LEU A 113 19.93 3.98 17.46
CA LEU A 113 19.63 4.43 18.81
C LEU A 113 19.10 3.28 19.70
N PHE A 114 18.31 2.37 19.13
CA PHE A 114 17.79 1.19 19.83
C PHE A 114 18.86 0.21 20.32
N SER A 115 20.11 0.33 19.86
CA SER A 115 21.22 -0.46 20.38
C SER A 115 21.72 0.04 21.74
N GLU A 116 21.31 1.22 22.20
CA GLU A 116 21.64 1.76 23.52
C GLU A 116 20.50 1.47 24.51
N THR A 117 20.32 0.19 24.87
CA THR A 117 19.20 -0.29 25.71
C THR A 117 19.14 0.34 27.09
N ASP A 118 20.27 0.82 27.60
CA ASP A 118 20.39 1.47 28.91
C ASP A 118 20.19 2.99 28.85
N SER A 119 19.82 3.54 27.68
CA SER A 119 19.55 4.98 27.51
C SER A 119 18.12 5.34 27.87
N HIS A 120 17.93 6.56 28.38
CA HIS A 120 16.58 7.10 28.61
C HIS A 120 15.85 7.33 27.29
N ALA A 121 16.57 7.54 26.18
CA ALA A 121 15.99 7.63 24.85
C ALA A 121 15.24 6.35 24.46
N VAL A 122 15.85 5.17 24.62
CA VAL A 122 15.19 3.87 24.37
C VAL A 122 14.10 3.60 25.39
N TYR A 123 14.29 3.99 26.64
CA TYR A 123 13.25 3.91 27.67
C TYR A 123 11.99 4.69 27.28
N PHE A 124 12.10 5.94 26.82
CA PHE A 124 10.93 6.75 26.41
C PHE A 124 10.21 6.20 25.19
N LEU A 125 10.96 5.68 24.21
CA LEU A 125 10.36 4.97 23.07
C LEU A 125 9.62 3.69 23.53
N SER A 126 10.24 2.92 24.41
CA SER A 126 9.65 1.69 24.95
C SER A 126 8.43 1.95 25.84
N LYS A 127 8.42 3.07 26.59
CA LYS A 127 7.28 3.54 27.39
C LYS A 127 6.02 3.76 26.52
N GLN A 128 6.21 4.05 25.23
CA GLN A 128 5.13 4.16 24.23
C GLN A 128 4.98 2.89 23.37
N ASN A 129 5.51 1.75 23.83
CA ASN A 129 5.49 0.47 23.11
C ASN A 129 6.16 0.50 21.74
N ILE A 130 7.09 1.43 21.47
CA ILE A 130 7.83 1.47 20.20
C ILE A 130 9.06 0.59 20.32
N THR A 131 9.19 -0.38 19.42
CA THR A 131 10.33 -1.30 19.38
C THR A 131 11.23 -1.03 18.17
N LYS A 132 12.46 -1.52 18.22
CA LYS A 132 13.36 -1.51 17.06
C LYS A 132 12.76 -2.23 15.85
N LEU A 133 12.01 -3.31 16.10
CA LEU A 133 11.37 -4.07 15.05
C LEU A 133 10.33 -3.21 14.34
N ASP A 134 9.45 -2.53 15.07
CA ASP A 134 8.43 -1.64 14.49
C ASP A 134 9.05 -0.58 13.56
N VAL A 135 10.14 0.07 14.03
CA VAL A 135 10.85 1.10 13.26
C VAL A 135 11.55 0.51 12.04
N THR A 136 12.17 -0.67 12.17
CA THR A 136 12.87 -1.34 11.06
C THR A 136 11.88 -1.85 10.02
N GLU A 137 10.74 -2.41 10.44
CA GLU A 137 9.64 -2.86 9.57
C GLU A 137 9.02 -1.69 8.83
N TYR A 138 8.78 -0.56 9.51
CA TYR A 138 8.28 0.63 8.85
C TYR A 138 9.28 1.21 7.84
N ILE A 139 10.58 1.31 8.19
CA ILE A 139 11.60 1.80 7.25
C ILE A 139 11.76 0.86 6.04
N SER A 140 11.64 -0.45 6.25
CA SER A 140 11.86 -1.45 5.20
C SER A 140 10.63 -1.69 4.33
N HIS A 141 9.43 -1.52 4.90
CA HIS A 141 8.17 -2.00 4.30
C HIS A 141 6.97 -1.05 4.47
N GLY A 142 7.13 0.09 5.15
CA GLY A 142 6.05 1.05 5.41
C GLY A 142 4.91 0.52 6.30
N ILE A 143 5.15 -0.56 7.05
CA ILE A 143 4.14 -1.21 7.90
C ILE A 143 3.90 -0.37 9.16
N SER A 144 2.72 0.24 9.28
CA SER A 144 2.33 1.05 10.44
C SER A 144 1.70 0.19 11.54
N LYS A 145 2.20 0.34 12.77
CA LYS A 145 1.62 -0.26 13.99
C LYS A 145 0.27 0.35 14.38
N VAL A 146 0.06 1.63 14.06
CA VAL A 146 -1.21 2.35 14.30
C VAL A 146 -2.37 1.71 13.53
N GLN A 147 -2.10 1.11 12.36
CA GLN A 147 -3.11 0.40 11.57
C GLN A 147 -3.52 -0.96 12.15
N SER A 148 -2.75 -1.53 13.09
CA SER A 148 -3.04 -2.85 13.67
C SER A 148 -3.88 -2.82 14.95
N GLU A 149 -3.99 -1.69 15.66
CA GLU A 149 -4.64 -1.62 16.98
C GLU A 149 -5.87 -0.70 17.05
N GLY A 150 -6.23 0.01 15.96
CA GLY A 150 -7.32 0.98 15.96
C GLY A 150 -8.21 0.92 14.73
N GLU A 151 -9.08 -0.10 14.64
CA GLU A 151 -10.24 -0.06 13.73
C GLU A 151 -11.55 -0.36 14.50
N GLU A 152 -11.89 0.51 15.47
CA GLU A 152 -13.29 0.88 15.73
C GLU A 152 -13.39 2.41 15.82
N GLU A 153 -14.16 2.97 14.89
CA GLU A 153 -14.71 4.35 14.81
C GLU A 153 -13.79 5.55 14.47
N GLY A 154 -14.14 6.21 13.36
CA GLY A 154 -14.13 7.69 13.26
C GLY A 154 -13.07 8.36 12.37
N GLU A 155 -13.51 8.78 11.17
CA GLU A 155 -13.06 9.92 10.35
C GLU A 155 -11.57 10.39 10.33
N LEU A 156 -10.98 10.19 9.14
CA LEU A 156 -10.13 11.12 8.35
C LEU A 156 -9.29 12.17 9.09
N VAL A 157 -7.96 12.03 8.97
CA VAL A 157 -7.08 13.19 8.76
C VAL A 157 -6.12 12.89 7.61
N GLU A 158 -6.12 13.79 6.62
CA GLU A 158 -5.21 13.85 5.49
C GLU A 158 -3.81 14.28 5.93
N GLU A 159 -2.77 13.64 5.39
CA GLU A 159 -1.64 14.33 4.73
C GLU A 159 -0.67 13.27 4.16
N PHE A 160 -0.44 13.31 2.85
CA PHE A 160 0.69 12.69 2.17
C PHE A 160 1.31 13.72 1.23
N GLN A 161 2.55 14.11 1.52
CA GLN A 161 3.55 14.65 0.59
C GLN A 161 4.91 14.19 1.12
N GLU A 162 5.97 13.97 0.37
CA GLU A 162 6.29 13.73 -1.04
C GLU A 162 7.74 13.22 -0.97
N GLU A 163 8.11 12.20 -1.74
CA GLU A 163 9.44 11.98 -2.38
C GLU A 163 9.55 10.49 -2.77
N SER A 164 9.57 10.15 -4.05
CA SER A 164 10.84 10.14 -4.79
C SER A 164 10.59 10.17 -6.31
N ARG A 165 11.48 10.92 -6.98
CA ARG A 165 11.52 11.20 -8.40
C ARG A 165 11.98 9.99 -9.21
N GLU A 166 11.24 9.70 -10.28
CA GLU A 166 11.84 9.57 -11.62
C GLU A 166 11.05 10.50 -12.55
N ASP A 167 11.80 11.28 -13.32
CA ASP A 167 11.34 12.44 -14.10
C ASP A 167 10.24 12.09 -15.12
N ILE A 168 9.10 12.78 -15.01
CA ILE A 168 8.30 13.15 -16.19
C ILE A 168 7.81 14.59 -15.94
N ASP A 169 8.36 15.52 -16.69
CA ASP A 169 7.89 16.90 -16.82
C ASP A 169 6.40 16.94 -17.14
N LEU A 170 5.59 17.42 -16.20
CA LEU A 170 4.28 17.99 -16.46
C LEU A 170 4.09 19.18 -15.49
N GLU A 171 4.65 20.33 -15.87
CA GLU A 171 4.17 21.62 -15.37
C GLU A 171 2.71 21.80 -15.80
N GLY A 172 1.83 22.11 -14.85
CA GLY A 172 0.49 22.65 -15.12
C GLY A 172 -0.65 21.86 -14.49
N GLU A 173 -1.32 22.54 -13.54
CA GLU A 173 -2.63 22.22 -12.96
C GLU A 173 -2.69 21.12 -11.88
N SER A 174 -3.18 21.52 -10.71
CA SER A 174 -3.51 20.68 -9.57
C SER A 174 -4.62 19.69 -9.93
N LEU A 175 -4.24 18.53 -10.43
CA LEU A 175 -5.16 17.43 -10.73
C LEU A 175 -5.89 16.97 -9.45
N PRO A 176 -7.22 16.73 -9.50
CA PRO A 176 -8.00 16.14 -8.40
C PRO A 176 -7.37 14.86 -7.83
N ASN A 177 -7.64 14.56 -6.55
CA ASN A 177 -7.16 13.33 -5.87
C ASN A 177 -7.50 12.04 -6.66
N THR A 178 -8.63 12.05 -7.38
CA THR A 178 -9.08 10.97 -8.26
C THR A 178 -8.15 10.71 -9.44
N ASP A 179 -7.51 11.74 -10.00
CA ASP A 179 -6.62 11.60 -11.15
C ASP A 179 -5.25 11.03 -10.76
N ARG A 180 -4.78 11.36 -9.55
CA ARG A 180 -3.59 10.73 -8.97
C ARG A 180 -3.83 9.24 -8.71
N ALA A 181 -4.98 8.90 -8.12
CA ALA A 181 -5.37 7.51 -7.91
C ALA A 181 -5.50 6.75 -9.24
N LEU A 182 -6.08 7.38 -10.26
CA LEU A 182 -6.19 6.81 -11.59
C LEU A 182 -4.82 6.51 -12.20
N LYS A 183 -3.87 7.45 -12.10
CA LYS A 183 -2.51 7.26 -12.61
C LYS A 183 -1.80 6.08 -11.95
N VAL A 184 -2.07 5.81 -10.67
CA VAL A 184 -1.53 4.62 -9.98
C VAL A 184 -2.18 3.34 -10.49
N LEU A 185 -3.51 3.34 -10.67
CA LEU A 185 -4.23 2.17 -11.18
C LEU A 185 -3.77 1.79 -12.58
N LEU A 186 -3.66 2.76 -13.49
CA LEU A 186 -3.29 2.51 -14.89
C LEU A 186 -1.87 1.98 -15.08
N LYS A 187 -1.01 1.99 -14.06
CA LYS A 187 0.30 1.33 -14.10
C LYS A 187 0.22 -0.20 -14.05
N TYR A 188 -0.84 -0.74 -13.45
CA TYR A 188 -0.98 -2.16 -13.13
C TYR A 188 -2.34 -2.74 -13.53
N THR A 189 -3.21 -1.90 -14.09
CA THR A 189 -4.55 -2.26 -14.48
C THR A 189 -4.91 -1.61 -15.79
N GLU A 190 -5.83 -2.23 -16.49
CA GLU A 190 -6.45 -1.71 -17.70
C GLU A 190 -7.90 -1.32 -17.41
N GLU A 191 -8.33 -0.13 -17.83
CA GLU A 191 -9.72 0.28 -17.64
C GLU A 191 -10.62 -0.22 -18.78
N LEU A 192 -11.33 -1.32 -18.52
CA LEU A 192 -12.22 -1.94 -19.50
C LEU A 192 -13.43 -1.06 -19.84
N THR A 193 -13.95 -0.27 -18.90
CA THR A 193 -15.07 0.65 -19.19
C THR A 193 -14.71 1.76 -20.15
N GLU A 194 -13.46 2.25 -20.14
CA GLU A 194 -13.00 3.24 -21.12
C GLU A 194 -12.78 2.60 -22.49
N LYS A 195 -12.17 1.41 -22.53
CA LYS A 195 -12.06 0.65 -23.79
C LYS A 195 -13.41 0.32 -24.41
N ALA A 196 -14.40 -0.02 -23.58
CA ALA A 196 -15.76 -0.27 -24.05
C ALA A 196 -16.36 0.98 -24.72
N LYS A 197 -16.24 2.16 -24.10
CA LYS A 197 -16.69 3.44 -24.68
C LYS A 197 -15.95 3.77 -25.98
N ALA A 198 -14.68 3.40 -26.08
CA ALA A 198 -13.87 3.57 -27.28
C ALA A 198 -14.18 2.55 -28.39
N GLY A 199 -15.01 1.53 -28.13
CA GLY A 199 -15.30 0.46 -29.08
C GLY A 199 -14.14 -0.52 -29.29
N GLU A 200 -13.19 -0.58 -28.35
CA GLU A 200 -11.98 -1.41 -28.46
C GLU A 200 -12.15 -2.82 -27.88
N LEU A 201 -13.28 -3.11 -27.24
CA LEU A 201 -13.57 -4.44 -26.69
C LEU A 201 -14.36 -5.28 -27.69
N ASP A 202 -13.94 -6.53 -27.84
CA ASP A 202 -14.67 -7.51 -28.65
C ASP A 202 -16.12 -7.71 -28.16
N PRO A 203 -17.11 -7.84 -29.06
CA PRO A 203 -18.49 -8.11 -28.68
C PRO A 203 -18.62 -9.50 -28.05
N VAL A 204 -19.43 -9.59 -26.99
CA VAL A 204 -19.68 -10.86 -26.30
C VAL A 204 -20.98 -11.47 -26.81
N ILE A 205 -20.90 -12.66 -27.40
CA ILE A 205 -22.05 -13.36 -27.98
C ILE A 205 -22.47 -14.50 -27.05
N GLY A 206 -23.78 -14.68 -26.85
CA GLY A 206 -24.35 -15.85 -26.17
C GLY A 206 -24.12 -15.91 -24.65
N ARG A 207 -23.81 -14.79 -23.98
CA ARG A 207 -23.53 -14.75 -22.52
C ARG A 207 -24.42 -13.77 -21.73
N ASP A 208 -25.53 -13.31 -22.32
CA ASP A 208 -26.39 -12.31 -21.71
C ASP A 208 -26.92 -12.72 -20.34
N SER A 209 -27.31 -13.99 -20.18
CA SER A 209 -27.90 -14.49 -18.95
C SER A 209 -26.92 -14.45 -17.77
N GLU A 210 -25.67 -14.80 -18.03
CA GLU A 210 -24.58 -14.81 -17.07
C GLU A 210 -24.11 -13.39 -16.76
N ILE A 211 -24.05 -12.51 -17.76
CA ILE A 211 -23.70 -11.09 -17.59
C ILE A 211 -24.76 -10.41 -16.73
N GLU A 212 -26.05 -10.62 -17.03
CA GLU A 212 -27.15 -10.07 -16.25
C GLU A 212 -27.12 -10.57 -14.80
N ARG A 213 -26.80 -11.86 -14.59
CA ARG A 213 -26.62 -12.43 -13.25
C ARG A 213 -25.45 -11.79 -12.50
N ALA A 214 -24.33 -11.53 -13.17
CA ALA A 214 -23.18 -10.87 -12.58
C ALA A 214 -23.49 -9.42 -12.18
N ILE A 215 -24.16 -8.66 -13.04
CA ILE A 215 -24.65 -7.30 -12.76
C ILE A 215 -25.60 -7.28 -11.56
N LYS A 216 -26.52 -8.25 -11.46
CA LYS A 216 -27.41 -8.41 -10.30
C LYS A 216 -26.62 -8.69 -9.01
N ILE A 217 -25.53 -9.45 -9.06
CA ILE A 217 -24.66 -9.70 -7.91
C ILE A 217 -23.91 -8.42 -7.51
N LEU A 218 -23.28 -7.74 -8.46
CA LEU A 218 -22.53 -6.49 -8.23
C LEU A 218 -23.39 -5.38 -7.60
N SER A 219 -24.68 -5.39 -7.90
CA SER A 219 -25.67 -4.44 -7.35
C SER A 219 -26.08 -4.72 -5.89
N ARG A 220 -25.68 -5.85 -5.30
CA ARG A 220 -26.04 -6.21 -3.91
C ARG A 220 -25.24 -5.38 -2.89
N ARG A 221 -25.78 -5.26 -1.67
CA ARG A 221 -25.07 -4.67 -0.53
C ARG A 221 -24.04 -5.61 0.11
N GLN A 222 -24.28 -6.92 0.04
CA GLN A 222 -23.41 -7.96 0.61
C GLN A 222 -23.25 -9.10 -0.39
N LYS A 223 -22.13 -9.83 -0.31
CA LYS A 223 -21.76 -10.90 -1.25
C LYS A 223 -21.86 -10.45 -2.71
N ASN A 224 -21.41 -9.23 -2.94
CA ASN A 224 -21.51 -8.48 -4.19
C ASN A 224 -20.32 -8.70 -5.14
N ASN A 225 -19.54 -9.77 -4.90
CA ASN A 225 -18.37 -10.10 -5.69
C ASN A 225 -18.69 -11.35 -6.51
N PRO A 226 -18.95 -11.26 -7.83
CA PRO A 226 -19.15 -12.46 -8.64
C PRO A 226 -17.83 -13.22 -8.82
N LEU A 227 -17.91 -14.54 -8.84
CA LEU A 227 -16.79 -15.43 -9.19
C LEU A 227 -17.21 -16.31 -10.38
N PHE A 228 -16.56 -16.12 -11.52
CA PHE A 228 -16.75 -16.96 -12.69
C PHE A 228 -15.99 -18.28 -12.51
N LEU A 229 -16.72 -19.38 -12.52
CA LEU A 229 -16.20 -20.72 -12.34
C LEU A 229 -16.47 -21.54 -13.59
N GLY A 230 -15.42 -22.02 -14.26
CA GLY A 230 -15.59 -22.80 -15.48
C GLY A 230 -14.24 -23.30 -16.02
N ASP A 231 -14.26 -24.17 -17.02
CA ASP A 231 -13.04 -24.72 -17.61
C ASP A 231 -12.22 -23.64 -18.35
N PRO A 232 -10.91 -23.84 -18.55
CA PRO A 232 -10.10 -22.94 -19.39
C PRO A 232 -10.72 -22.80 -20.79
N GLY A 233 -10.73 -21.58 -21.34
CA GLY A 233 -11.23 -21.32 -22.70
C GLY A 233 -12.74 -21.06 -22.83
N VAL A 234 -13.57 -21.23 -21.79
CA VAL A 234 -15.02 -20.99 -21.88
C VAL A 234 -15.45 -19.51 -21.97
N GLY A 235 -14.49 -18.57 -22.06
CA GLY A 235 -14.77 -17.14 -22.18
C GLY A 235 -14.94 -16.38 -20.85
N LYS A 236 -14.25 -16.80 -19.77
CA LYS A 236 -14.27 -16.09 -18.48
C LYS A 236 -13.84 -14.62 -18.59
N THR A 237 -12.85 -14.32 -19.41
CA THR A 237 -12.38 -12.95 -19.68
C THR A 237 -13.43 -12.15 -20.47
N ALA A 238 -14.10 -12.80 -21.45
CA ALA A 238 -15.18 -12.18 -22.23
C ALA A 238 -16.34 -11.72 -21.34
N MET A 239 -16.65 -12.44 -20.25
CA MET A 239 -17.64 -11.99 -19.27
C MET A 239 -17.33 -10.59 -18.71
N ALA A 240 -16.06 -10.30 -18.40
CA ALA A 240 -15.66 -8.99 -17.89
C ALA A 240 -15.83 -7.90 -18.95
N HIS A 241 -15.54 -8.21 -20.22
CA HIS A 241 -15.74 -7.30 -21.35
C HIS A 241 -17.23 -6.96 -21.54
N GLY A 242 -18.10 -7.97 -21.51
CA GLY A 242 -19.55 -7.77 -21.66
C GLY A 242 -20.17 -6.96 -20.52
N ILE A 243 -19.66 -7.12 -19.30
CA ILE A 243 -20.05 -6.26 -18.17
C ILE A 243 -19.57 -4.82 -18.39
N ALA A 244 -18.34 -4.63 -18.85
CA ALA A 244 -17.81 -3.29 -19.14
C ALA A 244 -18.61 -2.58 -20.24
N GLN A 245 -18.99 -3.29 -21.30
CA GLN A 245 -19.88 -2.80 -22.36
C GLN A 245 -21.22 -2.35 -21.79
N ARG A 246 -21.92 -3.19 -21.01
CA ARG A 246 -23.20 -2.79 -20.40
C ARG A 246 -23.08 -1.59 -19.46
N ILE A 247 -21.98 -1.47 -18.71
CA ILE A 247 -21.73 -0.30 -17.86
C ILE A 247 -21.51 0.96 -18.72
N ALA A 248 -20.75 0.85 -19.81
CA ALA A 248 -20.47 1.94 -20.73
C ALA A 248 -21.75 2.44 -21.44
N ASP A 249 -22.61 1.51 -21.87
CA ASP A 249 -23.90 1.80 -22.51
C ASP A 249 -24.96 2.31 -21.52
N GLY A 250 -24.68 2.21 -20.21
CA GLY A 250 -25.64 2.55 -19.16
C GLY A 250 -26.78 1.53 -18.99
N ASP A 251 -26.68 0.36 -19.62
CA ASP A 251 -27.58 -0.80 -19.46
C ASP A 251 -27.28 -1.56 -18.15
N VAL A 252 -27.30 -0.82 -17.03
CA VAL A 252 -27.08 -1.36 -15.70
C VAL A 252 -27.99 -0.66 -14.66
N PRO A 253 -28.29 -1.32 -13.54
CA PRO A 253 -28.99 -0.70 -12.43
C PRO A 253 -28.26 0.56 -11.91
N GLU A 254 -29.02 1.48 -11.31
CA GLU A 254 -28.52 2.76 -10.78
C GLU A 254 -27.22 2.65 -9.96
N PRO A 255 -27.02 1.65 -9.06
CA PRO A 255 -25.78 1.51 -8.27
C PRO A 255 -24.51 1.20 -9.07
N LEU A 256 -24.64 0.90 -10.37
CA LEU A 256 -23.55 0.55 -11.28
C LEU A 256 -23.38 1.56 -12.43
N LYS A 257 -24.25 2.57 -12.55
CA LYS A 257 -24.10 3.60 -13.57
C LYS A 257 -22.85 4.43 -13.34
N GLY A 258 -22.07 4.63 -14.39
CA GLY A 258 -20.82 5.39 -14.34
C GLY A 258 -19.72 4.77 -13.47
N VAL A 259 -19.90 3.53 -13.01
CA VAL A 259 -18.86 2.79 -12.29
C VAL A 259 -17.72 2.45 -13.25
N ARG A 260 -16.49 2.48 -12.74
CA ARG A 260 -15.29 2.13 -13.51
C ARG A 260 -14.92 0.68 -13.25
N LEU A 261 -14.59 -0.05 -14.31
CA LEU A 261 -14.17 -1.45 -14.23
C LEU A 261 -12.71 -1.57 -14.69
N PHE A 262 -11.86 -2.03 -13.80
CA PHE A 262 -10.43 -2.20 -14.02
C PHE A 262 -10.07 -3.68 -14.06
N CYS A 263 -9.29 -4.11 -15.05
CA CYS A 263 -8.72 -5.45 -15.14
C CYS A 263 -7.29 -5.44 -14.58
N LEU A 264 -7.01 -6.33 -13.63
CA LEU A 264 -5.68 -6.46 -13.04
C LEU A 264 -4.72 -7.17 -14.00
N GLU A 265 -3.59 -6.53 -14.29
CA GLU A 265 -2.53 -7.14 -15.09
C GLU A 265 -1.50 -7.81 -14.18
N VAL A 266 -1.68 -9.11 -13.93
CA VAL A 266 -0.75 -9.87 -13.07
C VAL A 266 0.68 -9.84 -13.61
N GLY A 267 0.86 -9.78 -14.93
CA GLY A 267 2.17 -9.69 -15.58
C GLY A 267 2.95 -8.43 -15.18
N THR A 268 2.31 -7.25 -15.19
CA THR A 268 2.97 -5.98 -14.83
C THR A 268 3.21 -5.88 -13.33
N LEU A 269 2.36 -6.51 -12.52
CA LEU A 269 2.59 -6.64 -11.07
C LEU A 269 3.87 -7.39 -10.74
N ILE A 270 4.17 -8.48 -11.46
CA ILE A 270 5.34 -9.34 -11.21
C ILE A 270 6.59 -8.83 -11.96
N ALA A 271 6.40 -8.11 -13.07
CA ALA A 271 7.50 -7.58 -13.87
C ALA A 271 8.40 -6.64 -13.04
N GLY A 272 9.70 -6.94 -13.03
CA GLY A 272 10.69 -6.14 -12.31
C GLY A 272 10.65 -6.28 -10.79
N THR A 273 9.78 -7.12 -10.22
CA THR A 273 9.84 -7.42 -8.77
C THR A 273 10.89 -8.48 -8.50
N LYS A 274 11.93 -8.15 -7.72
CA LYS A 274 12.93 -9.13 -7.26
C LYS A 274 12.52 -9.78 -5.94
N PHE A 275 11.64 -9.11 -5.19
CA PHE A 275 11.23 -9.52 -3.85
C PHE A 275 9.71 -9.54 -3.72
N ARG A 276 9.19 -10.49 -2.95
CA ARG A 276 7.76 -10.64 -2.64
C ARG A 276 7.12 -9.37 -2.07
N GLY A 277 7.88 -8.61 -1.26
CA GLY A 277 7.39 -7.36 -0.65
C GLY A 277 6.99 -6.31 -1.68
N GLU A 278 7.69 -6.22 -2.82
CA GLU A 278 7.40 -5.27 -3.88
C GLU A 278 6.06 -5.58 -4.58
N PHE A 279 5.72 -6.87 -4.73
CA PHE A 279 4.41 -7.29 -5.23
C PHE A 279 3.29 -6.88 -4.26
N GLU A 280 3.46 -7.17 -2.97
CA GLU A 280 2.47 -6.83 -1.94
C GLU A 280 2.28 -5.31 -1.82
N GLU A 281 3.35 -4.52 -1.96
CA GLU A 281 3.30 -3.06 -1.99
C GLU A 281 2.51 -2.53 -3.20
N ARG A 282 2.79 -3.05 -4.40
CA ARG A 282 2.05 -2.68 -5.63
C ARG A 282 0.57 -3.01 -5.50
N LEU A 283 0.23 -4.20 -5.00
CA LEU A 283 -1.16 -4.57 -4.81
C LEU A 283 -1.85 -3.70 -3.76
N ARG A 284 -1.14 -3.34 -2.68
CA ARG A 284 -1.66 -2.40 -1.68
C ARG A 284 -1.91 -1.02 -2.28
N ALA A 285 -1.04 -0.54 -3.16
CA ALA A 285 -1.23 0.74 -3.87
C ALA A 285 -2.49 0.71 -4.74
N ILE A 286 -2.75 -0.40 -5.45
CA ILE A 286 -3.98 -0.60 -6.24
C ILE A 286 -5.22 -0.57 -5.34
N VAL A 287 -5.21 -1.34 -4.24
CA VAL A 287 -6.34 -1.36 -3.28
C VAL A 287 -6.59 0.02 -2.68
N LYS A 288 -5.54 0.77 -2.34
CA LYS A 288 -5.66 2.14 -1.82
C LYS A 288 -6.26 3.08 -2.87
N ALA A 289 -5.82 2.99 -4.12
CA ALA A 289 -6.36 3.80 -5.21
C ALA A 289 -7.83 3.47 -5.50
N LEU A 290 -8.22 2.19 -5.52
CA LEU A 290 -9.62 1.78 -5.67
C LEU A 290 -10.51 2.29 -4.53
N ASN A 291 -10.01 2.29 -3.29
CA ASN A 291 -10.77 2.83 -2.14
C ASN A 291 -11.07 4.33 -2.28
N SER A 292 -10.24 5.08 -3.00
CA SER A 292 -10.49 6.50 -3.32
C SER A 292 -11.49 6.70 -4.46
N MET A 293 -11.90 5.62 -5.13
CA MET A 293 -12.94 5.58 -6.16
C MET A 293 -14.10 4.67 -5.72
N PRO A 294 -15.01 5.17 -4.86
CA PRO A 294 -16.12 4.38 -4.33
C PRO A 294 -16.94 3.72 -5.45
N GLY A 295 -17.22 2.43 -5.29
CA GLY A 295 -18.04 1.67 -6.22
C GLY A 295 -17.30 1.09 -7.42
N SER A 296 -16.01 1.42 -7.61
CA SER A 296 -15.14 0.81 -8.62
C SER A 296 -15.12 -0.73 -8.52
N ILE A 297 -14.92 -1.36 -9.68
CA ILE A 297 -14.87 -2.81 -9.83
C ILE A 297 -13.46 -3.22 -10.24
N LEU A 298 -12.86 -4.17 -9.53
CA LEU A 298 -11.61 -4.82 -9.91
C LEU A 298 -11.90 -6.22 -10.44
N PHE A 299 -11.61 -6.46 -11.72
CA PHE A 299 -11.56 -7.80 -12.30
C PHE A 299 -10.18 -8.41 -12.12
N ILE A 300 -10.15 -9.64 -11.62
CA ILE A 300 -8.93 -10.43 -11.43
C ILE A 300 -9.13 -11.76 -12.15
N ASP A 301 -8.45 -11.89 -13.29
CA ASP A 301 -8.39 -13.18 -13.98
C ASP A 301 -7.48 -14.15 -13.21
N GLU A 302 -7.83 -15.43 -13.26
CA GLU A 302 -7.14 -16.50 -12.51
C GLU A 302 -6.86 -16.11 -11.04
N ILE A 303 -7.89 -15.66 -10.33
CA ILE A 303 -7.78 -15.12 -8.96
C ILE A 303 -7.09 -16.10 -7.98
N HIS A 304 -7.12 -17.40 -8.26
CA HIS A 304 -6.40 -18.41 -7.48
C HIS A 304 -4.87 -18.20 -7.49
N ASN A 305 -4.29 -17.62 -8.54
CA ASN A 305 -2.86 -17.32 -8.63
C ASN A 305 -2.41 -16.35 -7.54
N ILE A 306 -3.31 -15.48 -7.07
CA ILE A 306 -3.01 -14.49 -6.04
C ILE A 306 -3.59 -14.86 -4.66
N VAL A 307 -4.61 -15.72 -4.56
CA VAL A 307 -5.27 -16.07 -3.28
C VAL A 307 -4.92 -17.50 -2.79
N GLY A 308 -4.32 -18.34 -3.60
CA GLY A 308 -4.27 -19.78 -3.32
C GLY A 308 -2.94 -20.34 -2.83
N ALA A 309 -1.93 -19.48 -2.70
CA ALA A 309 -0.57 -19.90 -2.81
C ALA A 309 0.03 -20.07 -1.39
N GLY A 310 -0.23 -21.20 -0.77
CA GLY A 310 0.27 -21.52 0.56
C GLY A 310 0.30 -23.01 0.87
N ALA A 311 1.03 -23.81 0.09
CA ALA A 311 1.61 -25.10 0.51
C ALA A 311 2.53 -25.67 -0.60
N THR A 312 3.79 -25.94 -0.24
CA THR A 312 4.79 -26.82 -0.93
C THR A 312 5.53 -26.32 -2.19
N GLY A 313 5.71 -25.01 -2.39
CA GLY A 313 6.62 -24.49 -3.41
C GLY A 313 7.17 -23.11 -3.06
N THR A 314 8.42 -22.84 -3.43
CA THR A 314 9.23 -21.66 -3.09
C THR A 314 8.78 -20.32 -3.74
N GLY A 315 7.48 -20.09 -3.99
CA GLY A 315 7.06 -18.95 -4.83
C GLY A 315 5.60 -18.53 -4.73
N SER A 316 4.93 -18.78 -3.62
CA SER A 316 3.48 -18.64 -3.52
C SER A 316 3.11 -17.24 -2.98
N MET A 317 2.55 -16.37 -3.84
CA MET A 317 2.09 -15.00 -3.51
C MET A 317 0.73 -15.05 -2.81
N ASP A 318 0.62 -14.50 -1.59
CA ASP A 318 -0.64 -14.50 -0.82
C ASP A 318 -1.21 -13.08 -0.71
N ALA A 319 -1.98 -12.68 -1.72
CA ALA A 319 -2.75 -11.45 -1.75
C ALA A 319 -4.03 -11.51 -0.92
N ALA A 320 -4.41 -12.69 -0.40
CA ALA A 320 -5.70 -12.86 0.29
C ALA A 320 -5.82 -11.94 1.50
N ASN A 321 -4.72 -11.72 2.22
CA ASN A 321 -4.70 -10.88 3.42
C ASN A 321 -4.87 -9.38 3.10
N LEU A 322 -4.51 -8.95 1.89
CA LEU A 322 -4.73 -7.57 1.42
C LEU A 322 -6.15 -7.36 0.87
N LEU A 323 -6.71 -8.38 0.20
CA LEU A 323 -8.05 -8.31 -0.40
C LEU A 323 -9.17 -8.49 0.63
N LYS A 324 -8.98 -9.33 1.66
CA LYS A 324 -9.97 -9.58 2.72
C LYS A 324 -10.54 -8.31 3.37
N PRO A 325 -9.73 -7.36 3.88
CA PRO A 325 -10.25 -6.11 4.47
C PRO A 325 -10.94 -5.23 3.44
N ALA A 326 -10.35 -5.08 2.25
CA ALA A 326 -10.91 -4.30 1.15
C ALA A 326 -12.32 -4.78 0.73
N LEU A 327 -12.52 -6.10 0.66
CA LEU A 327 -13.80 -6.71 0.31
C LEU A 327 -14.77 -6.82 1.48
N ALA A 328 -14.28 -6.76 2.73
CA ALA A 328 -15.14 -6.80 3.92
C ALA A 328 -15.96 -5.52 4.08
N GLY A 329 -15.35 -4.36 3.78
CA GLY A 329 -16.01 -3.06 3.89
C GLY A 329 -17.02 -2.75 2.77
N GLY A 330 -17.07 -3.55 1.70
CA GLY A 330 -17.98 -3.35 0.56
C GLY A 330 -17.72 -2.08 -0.26
N LYS A 331 -16.64 -1.33 0.05
CA LYS A 331 -16.22 -0.11 -0.66
C LYS A 331 -15.70 -0.41 -2.06
N ILE A 332 -15.07 -1.58 -2.22
CA ILE A 332 -14.56 -2.11 -3.48
C ILE A 332 -15.37 -3.36 -3.85
N ARG A 333 -15.71 -3.50 -5.13
CA ARG A 333 -16.28 -4.72 -5.71
C ARG A 333 -15.20 -5.46 -6.47
N CYS A 334 -15.22 -6.79 -6.43
CA CYS A 334 -14.29 -7.62 -7.18
C CYS A 334 -15.04 -8.65 -8.02
N ILE A 335 -14.59 -8.83 -9.25
CA ILE A 335 -14.99 -9.93 -10.13
C ILE A 335 -13.78 -10.86 -10.18
N GLY A 336 -13.95 -12.12 -9.82
CA GLY A 336 -12.91 -13.14 -9.94
C GLY A 336 -13.20 -14.13 -11.06
N SER A 337 -12.16 -14.75 -11.59
CA SER A 337 -12.25 -15.86 -12.54
C SER A 337 -11.36 -17.02 -12.06
N THR A 338 -11.84 -18.27 -12.15
CA THR A 338 -11.06 -19.45 -11.78
C THR A 338 -11.59 -20.73 -12.44
N THR A 339 -10.76 -21.78 -12.48
CA THR A 339 -11.16 -23.13 -12.89
C THR A 339 -11.80 -23.91 -11.74
N TYR A 340 -12.52 -24.99 -12.06
CA TYR A 340 -13.07 -25.92 -11.07
C TYR A 340 -12.00 -26.54 -10.18
N GLU A 341 -10.85 -26.91 -10.76
CA GLU A 341 -9.74 -27.52 -10.04
C GLU A 341 -9.12 -26.54 -9.03
N ASP A 342 -8.80 -25.33 -9.47
CA ASP A 342 -8.14 -24.33 -8.63
C ASP A 342 -9.07 -23.77 -7.55
N TYR A 343 -10.37 -23.67 -7.85
CA TYR A 343 -11.38 -23.29 -6.88
C TYR A 343 -11.38 -24.25 -5.69
N LYS A 344 -11.50 -25.57 -5.92
CA LYS A 344 -11.49 -26.58 -4.85
C LYS A 344 -10.15 -26.67 -4.14
N LYS A 345 -9.06 -26.57 -4.92
CA LYS A 345 -7.69 -26.74 -4.38
C LYS A 345 -7.30 -25.61 -3.43
N SER A 346 -7.73 -24.39 -3.71
CA SER A 346 -7.17 -23.19 -3.09
C SER A 346 -8.22 -22.18 -2.61
N PHE A 347 -9.12 -21.72 -3.48
CA PHE A 347 -10.04 -20.62 -3.18
C PHE A 347 -11.13 -21.00 -2.16
N GLU A 348 -11.72 -22.20 -2.29
CA GLU A 348 -12.77 -22.70 -1.39
C GLU A 348 -12.26 -22.90 0.04
N LYS A 349 -10.97 -23.24 0.20
CA LYS A 349 -10.33 -23.46 1.50
C LYS A 349 -10.22 -22.17 2.33
N ASP A 350 -10.08 -21.02 1.68
CA ASP A 350 -10.13 -19.72 2.35
C ASP A 350 -11.58 -19.28 2.58
N ARG A 351 -12.16 -19.73 3.69
CA ARG A 351 -13.54 -19.37 4.08
C ARG A 351 -13.75 -17.87 4.27
N ALA A 352 -12.71 -17.11 4.63
CA ALA A 352 -12.84 -15.69 4.88
C ALA A 352 -13.04 -14.91 3.58
N LEU A 353 -12.36 -15.33 2.52
CA LEU A 353 -12.54 -14.77 1.18
C LEU A 353 -13.74 -15.37 0.45
N SER A 354 -13.86 -16.70 0.37
CA SER A 354 -14.89 -17.36 -0.45
C SER A 354 -16.32 -16.95 -0.08
N ARG A 355 -16.58 -16.69 1.22
CA ARG A 355 -17.89 -16.19 1.70
C ARG A 355 -18.27 -14.80 1.17
N ARG A 356 -17.33 -14.03 0.63
CA ARG A 356 -17.54 -12.71 0.03
C ARG A 356 -17.97 -12.80 -1.44
N PHE A 357 -17.74 -13.95 -2.06
CA PHE A 357 -18.03 -14.17 -3.47
C PHE A 357 -19.34 -14.95 -3.68
N SER A 358 -19.98 -14.69 -4.83
CA SER A 358 -21.13 -15.43 -5.34
C SER A 358 -20.72 -16.13 -6.64
N VAL A 359 -20.75 -17.46 -6.64
CA VAL A 359 -20.31 -18.26 -7.80
C VAL A 359 -21.33 -18.16 -8.94
N ILE A 360 -20.81 -17.97 -10.15
CA ILE A 360 -21.51 -18.11 -11.42
C ILE A 360 -20.75 -19.18 -12.21
N GLU A 361 -21.39 -20.33 -12.40
CA GLU A 361 -20.83 -21.40 -13.22
C GLU A 361 -20.99 -21.03 -14.69
N LEU A 362 -19.90 -21.12 -15.45
CA LEU A 362 -19.87 -20.96 -16.89
C LEU A 362 -19.63 -22.33 -17.51
N LEU A 363 -20.57 -22.73 -18.36
CA LEU A 363 -20.48 -23.95 -19.14
C LEU A 363 -19.88 -23.64 -20.52
N GLU A 364 -19.38 -24.66 -21.19
CA GLU A 364 -19.02 -24.55 -22.60
C GLU A 364 -20.24 -24.06 -23.40
N PRO A 365 -20.05 -23.12 -24.35
CA PRO A 365 -21.12 -22.70 -25.24
C PRO A 365 -21.68 -23.91 -25.97
N THR A 366 -22.99 -23.93 -26.16
CA THR A 366 -23.62 -24.93 -27.01
C THR A 366 -23.25 -24.71 -28.48
N VAL A 367 -23.42 -25.74 -29.33
CA VAL A 367 -23.14 -25.64 -30.78
C VAL A 367 -23.95 -24.51 -31.44
N GLU A 368 -25.13 -24.18 -30.88
CA GLU A 368 -25.99 -23.10 -31.35
C GLU A 368 -25.46 -21.70 -30.96
N GLU A 369 -24.63 -21.61 -29.92
CA GLU A 369 -24.01 -20.37 -29.43
C GLU A 369 -22.59 -20.15 -29.99
N THR A 370 -21.96 -21.20 -30.52
CA THR A 370 -20.72 -21.07 -31.30
C THR A 370 -21.07 -20.57 -32.71
N VAL A 371 -20.82 -19.29 -32.95
CA VAL A 371 -20.92 -18.71 -34.29
C VAL A 371 -19.92 -19.41 -35.21
N GLU A 372 -20.36 -19.90 -36.38
CA GLU A 372 -19.42 -20.35 -37.41
C GLU A 372 -18.57 -19.15 -37.85
N PRO A 373 -17.25 -19.31 -38.09
CA PRO A 373 -16.36 -18.19 -38.45
C PRO A 373 -16.82 -17.35 -39.66
N GLU A 374 -17.77 -17.86 -40.45
CA GLU A 374 -18.31 -17.23 -41.66
C GLU A 374 -19.32 -16.08 -41.35
N ASP A 375 -19.98 -16.07 -40.19
CA ASP A 375 -20.96 -15.01 -39.86
C ASP A 375 -20.31 -13.75 -39.26
N VAL A 376 -19.03 -13.83 -38.84
CA VAL A 376 -18.28 -12.68 -38.28
C VAL A 376 -17.95 -11.65 -39.38
N THR A 377 -17.85 -12.08 -40.64
CA THR A 377 -17.59 -11.18 -41.76
C THR A 377 -18.79 -10.33 -42.18
N ASP A 378 -20.02 -10.82 -41.99
CA ASP A 378 -21.23 -10.09 -42.41
C ASP A 378 -21.62 -9.00 -41.39
N ALA A 379 -21.38 -9.22 -40.10
CA ALA A 379 -21.68 -8.23 -39.05
C ALA A 379 -20.79 -6.97 -39.12
N LEU A 380 -19.59 -7.07 -39.70
CA LEU A 380 -18.69 -5.93 -39.90
C LEU A 380 -19.04 -5.08 -41.14
N THR A 381 -19.95 -5.56 -42.01
CA THR A 381 -20.36 -4.84 -43.23
C THR A 381 -21.63 -4.00 -43.08
N GLU A 382 -22.34 -4.07 -41.95
CA GLU A 382 -23.60 -3.34 -41.74
C GLU A 382 -23.51 -2.11 -40.79
N MET A 383 -22.31 -1.60 -40.52
CA MET A 383 -22.18 -0.31 -39.82
C MET A 383 -22.29 0.86 -40.82
N PRO A 384 -23.27 1.78 -40.67
CA PRO A 384 -23.39 2.93 -41.58
C PRO A 384 -22.25 3.94 -41.33
N GLU A 385 -21.68 4.43 -42.44
CA GLU A 385 -20.55 5.40 -42.52
C GLU A 385 -20.75 6.69 -41.71
#